data_AF-K1SS74-F1
#
_entry.id   AF-K1SS74-F1
#
_cell.length_a   1.000
_cell.length_b   1.000
_cell.length_c   1.000
_cell.angle_alpha   90.00
_cell.angle_beta   90.00
_cell.angle_gamma   90.00
#
_symmetry.space_group_name_H-M   'P 1'
#
loop_
_entity.id
_entity.type
_entity.pdbx_description
1 polymer ?
#
loop_
_entity_poly.entity_id
_entity_poly.type
_entity_poly.pdbx_seq_one_letter_code
_entity_poly.pdbx_strand_id
1 'polypeptide(L)'
;MQNKKGPYGSFFVVIIVKFCYNKKGLFKQKRRIKLKILAIGDIVGEEGVRKAKEELPKIKQEEKIDFVIVNAENSAGGMGITTKIFNELKSMQVDVITMGNHTWGKKDIFGFINDKMLIIPANY
;
A
#
# COMPACT_ATOMS: atom_id res chain seq x y z
N MET A 1 -7.19 -8.72 -15.10
CA MET A 1 -7.00 -8.73 -13.64
C MET A 1 -6.76 -10.17 -13.23
N GLN A 2 -5.65 -10.51 -12.57
CA GLN A 2 -5.46 -11.85 -12.01
C GLN A 2 -5.89 -11.80 -10.54
N ASN A 3 -7.14 -12.15 -10.26
CA ASN A 3 -7.61 -12.36 -8.89
C ASN A 3 -7.24 -13.81 -8.51
N LYS A 4 -5.96 -14.03 -8.20
CA LYS A 4 -5.50 -15.30 -7.67
C LYS A 4 -5.62 -15.22 -6.15
N LYS A 5 -6.16 -16.25 -5.50
CA LYS A 5 -5.79 -16.54 -4.11
C LYS A 5 -4.28 -16.71 -4.11
N GLY A 6 -3.56 -15.64 -3.75
CA GLY A 6 -2.10 -15.63 -3.75
C GLY A 6 -1.57 -16.62 -2.72
N PRO A 7 -0.28 -16.99 -2.79
CA PRO A 7 0.35 -17.82 -1.77
C PRO A 7 0.35 -17.17 -0.37
N TYR A 8 -0.02 -15.88 -0.28
CA TYR A 8 0.06 -15.03 0.92
C TYR A 8 -1.27 -14.99 1.72
N GLY A 9 -1.89 -16.14 1.98
CA GLY A 9 -3.03 -16.28 2.91
C GLY A 9 -4.34 -15.51 2.54
N SER A 10 -5.44 -15.88 3.20
CA SER A 10 -6.80 -15.37 2.88
C SER A 10 -7.11 -13.94 3.34
N PHE A 11 -6.12 -13.17 3.83
CA PHE A 11 -6.38 -11.92 4.56
C PHE A 11 -6.04 -10.63 3.81
N PHE A 12 -5.34 -10.72 2.68
CA PHE A 12 -5.06 -9.57 1.84
C PHE A 12 -5.62 -9.77 0.45
N VAL A 13 -6.45 -8.84 -0.01
CA VAL A 13 -6.67 -8.67 -1.44
C VAL A 13 -5.43 -7.95 -1.97
N VAL A 14 -4.52 -8.75 -2.54
CA VAL A 14 -3.29 -8.26 -3.16
C VAL A 14 -3.52 -8.10 -4.65
N ILE A 15 -3.31 -6.89 -5.17
CA ILE A 15 -3.36 -6.62 -6.60
C ILE A 15 -1.97 -6.16 -7.05
N ILE A 16 -1.35 -6.96 -7.92
CA ILE A 16 -0.11 -6.58 -8.59
C ILE A 16 -0.44 -6.08 -9.99
N VAL A 17 -0.22 -4.79 -10.23
CA VAL A 17 -0.41 -4.15 -11.52
C VAL A 17 0.94 -4.01 -12.22
N LYS A 18 1.06 -4.56 -13.42
CA LYS A 18 2.28 -4.51 -14.24
C LYS A 18 2.10 -3.49 -15.35
N PHE A 19 2.81 -2.38 -15.27
CA PHE A 19 2.89 -1.40 -16.33
C PHE A 19 4.11 -1.68 -17.20
N CYS A 20 3.95 -1.56 -18.50
CA CYS A 20 5.05 -1.64 -19.44
C CYS A 20 4.92 -0.55 -20.47
N TYR A 21 5.92 0.31 -20.58
CA TYR A 21 5.92 1.39 -21.56
C TYR A 21 7.24 1.44 -22.32
N ASN A 22 7.17 2.01 -23.52
CA ASN A 22 8.31 2.15 -24.41
C ASN A 22 8.79 3.61 -24.35
N LYS A 23 9.95 3.85 -23.74
CA LYS A 23 10.51 5.20 -23.69
C LYS A 23 11.16 5.50 -25.05
N LYS A 24 10.63 6.47 -25.81
CA LYS A 24 11.31 7.01 -26.99
C LYS A 24 12.46 7.90 -26.50
N GLY A 25 13.68 7.38 -26.50
CA GLY A 25 14.89 8.17 -26.28
C GLY A 25 15.30 8.93 -27.56
N LEU A 26 15.94 10.10 -27.39
CA LEU A 26 16.47 10.92 -28.49
C LEU A 26 17.55 10.20 -29.32
N PHE A 27 18.16 9.15 -28.76
CA PHE A 27 19.06 8.23 -29.44
C PHE A 27 18.46 6.81 -29.49
N LYS A 28 18.68 6.14 -30.62
CA LYS A 28 17.97 4.98 -31.19
C LYS A 28 18.10 3.66 -30.40
N GLN A 29 17.79 3.65 -29.09
CA GLN A 29 17.57 2.41 -28.33
C GLN A 29 16.20 2.42 -27.64
N LYS A 30 15.29 1.55 -28.08
CA LYS A 30 14.02 1.28 -27.41
C LYS A 30 14.29 0.48 -26.13
N ARG A 31 14.35 1.15 -24.97
CA ARG A 31 14.34 0.47 -23.66
C ARG A 31 12.90 0.29 -23.20
N ARG A 32 12.50 -0.98 -23.00
CA ARG A 32 11.20 -1.34 -22.45
C ARG A 32 11.26 -1.32 -20.93
N ILE A 33 10.65 -0.31 -20.31
CA ILE A 33 10.60 -0.19 -18.85
C ILE A 33 9.38 -0.97 -18.35
N LYS A 34 9.57 -1.71 -17.26
CA LYS A 34 8.49 -2.40 -16.54
C LYS A 34 8.43 -1.81 -15.14
N LEU A 35 7.22 -1.45 -14.72
CA LEU A 35 6.91 -0.99 -13.37
C LEU A 35 5.89 -1.96 -12.77
N LYS A 36 6.16 -2.45 -11.57
CA LYS A 36 5.25 -3.30 -10.80
C LYS A 36 4.77 -2.56 -9.57
N ILE A 37 3.47 -2.30 -9.52
CA ILE A 37 2.81 -1.68 -8.37
C ILE A 37 2.08 -2.76 -7.60
N LEU A 38 2.28 -2.79 -6.28
CA LEU A 38 1.51 -3.59 -5.34
C LEU A 38 0.49 -2.69 -4.66
N ALA A 39 -0.79 -3.00 -4.80
CA ALA A 39 -1.86 -2.41 -4.01
C ALA A 39 -2.41 -3.45 -3.04
N ILE A 40 -2.42 -3.11 -1.76
CA ILE A 40 -2.99 -3.90 -0.69
C ILE A 40 -4.30 -3.24 -0.28
N GLY A 41 -5.39 -4.02 -0.26
CA GLY A 41 -6.67 -3.58 0.29
C GLY A 41 -6.61 -3.30 1.78
N ASP A 42 -7.77 -3.15 2.41
CA ASP A 42 -7.88 -2.75 3.81
C ASP A 42 -7.05 -3.61 4.76
N ILE A 43 -6.09 -2.98 5.43
CA ILE A 43 -5.44 -3.53 6.61
C ILE A 43 -6.41 -3.34 7.78
N VAL A 44 -6.90 -4.46 8.33
CA VAL A 44 -7.90 -4.46 9.40
C VAL A 44 -7.28 -4.89 10.72
N GLY A 45 -7.30 -3.99 11.70
CA GLY A 45 -6.84 -4.23 13.06
C GLY A 45 -5.34 -4.55 13.19
N GLU A 46 -4.94 -4.79 14.43
CA GLU A 46 -3.55 -5.07 14.83
C GLU A 46 -3.03 -6.35 14.17
N GLU A 47 -3.90 -7.35 13.99
CA GLU A 47 -3.55 -8.60 13.32
C GLU A 47 -3.28 -8.38 11.82
N GLY A 48 -4.03 -7.49 11.16
CA GLY A 48 -3.74 -7.07 9.79
C GLY A 48 -2.39 -6.38 9.68
N VAL A 49 -2.09 -5.46 10.60
CA VAL A 49 -0.80 -4.76 10.63
C VAL A 49 0.36 -5.73 10.87
N ARG A 50 0.21 -6.67 11.81
CA ARG A 50 1.21 -7.71 12.11
C ARG A 50 1.51 -8.58 10.88
N LYS A 51 0.47 -9.07 10.21
CA LYS A 51 0.64 -9.86 8.98
C LYS A 51 1.26 -9.06 7.85
N ALA A 52 0.87 -7.79 7.68
CA ALA A 52 1.46 -6.93 6.66
C ALA A 52 2.98 -6.78 6.90
N LYS A 53 3.39 -6.62 8.16
CA LYS A 53 4.81 -6.56 8.55
C LYS A 53 5.59 -7.82 8.19
N GLU A 54 4.95 -8.99 8.29
CA GLU A 54 5.58 -10.29 8.00
C GLU A 54 5.64 -10.59 6.50
N GLU A 55 4.58 -10.29 5.76
CA GLU A 55 4.41 -10.73 4.38
C GLU A 55 4.84 -9.70 3.34
N LEU A 56 4.66 -8.40 3.61
CA LEU A 56 4.98 -7.34 2.64
C LEU A 56 6.44 -7.40 2.16
N PRO A 57 7.46 -7.56 3.02
CA PRO A 57 8.85 -7.67 2.56
C PRO A 57 9.07 -8.86 1.61
N LYS A 58 8.45 -10.01 1.90
CA LYS A 58 8.54 -11.23 1.08
C LYS A 58 7.93 -11.00 -0.30
N ILE A 59 6.71 -10.47 -0.34
CA ILE A 59 5.99 -10.14 -1.60
C ILE A 59 6.83 -9.16 -2.43
N LYS A 60 7.35 -8.09 -1.81
CA LYS A 60 8.18 -7.10 -2.50
C LYS A 60 9.39 -7.75 -3.17
N GLN A 61 10.07 -8.65 -2.46
CA GLN A 61 11.26 -9.33 -2.96
C GLN A 61 10.93 -10.35 -4.08
N GLU A 62 9.97 -11.24 -3.83
CA GLU A 62 9.59 -12.31 -4.76
C GLU A 62 9.03 -11.76 -6.07
N GLU A 63 8.16 -10.77 -5.96
CA GLU A 63 7.49 -10.17 -7.11
C GLU A 63 8.25 -8.99 -7.70
N LYS A 64 9.39 -8.58 -7.12
CA LYS A 64 10.21 -7.44 -7.58
C LYS A 64 9.34 -6.18 -7.72
N ILE A 65 8.64 -5.84 -6.65
CA ILE A 65 7.72 -4.70 -6.60
C ILE A 65 8.51 -3.40 -6.53
N ASP A 66 8.11 -2.43 -7.35
CA ASP A 66 8.76 -1.12 -7.45
C ASP A 66 8.03 -0.04 -6.63
N PHE A 67 6.74 -0.22 -6.35
CA PHE A 67 5.90 0.75 -5.63
C PHE A 67 4.78 0.05 -4.84
N VAL A 68 4.53 0.47 -3.60
CA VAL A 68 3.57 -0.13 -2.67
C VAL A 68 2.54 0.89 -2.19
N ILE A 69 1.27 0.54 -2.38
CA ILE A 69 0.11 1.28 -1.87
C ILE A 69 -0.62 0.38 -0.87
N VAL A 70 -0.97 0.92 0.30
CA VAL A 70 -1.78 0.21 1.30
C VAL A 70 -2.97 1.05 1.73
N ASN A 71 -4.16 0.44 1.85
CA ASN A 71 -5.27 1.06 2.55
C ASN A 71 -5.20 0.73 4.04
N ALA A 72 -5.20 1.75 4.90
CA ALA A 72 -5.08 1.60 6.35
C ALA A 72 -6.30 2.13 7.13
N GLU A 73 -7.44 2.34 6.47
CA GLU A 73 -8.60 2.97 7.10
C GLU A 73 -9.21 2.17 8.26
N ASN A 74 -8.93 0.87 8.33
CA ASN A 74 -9.44 -0.05 9.34
C ASN A 74 -8.33 -0.57 10.27
N SER A 75 -7.15 0.03 10.21
CA SER A 75 -5.93 -0.56 10.79
C SER A 75 -5.89 -0.49 12.32
N ALA A 76 -6.52 0.50 12.95
CA ALA A 76 -6.55 0.65 14.40
C ALA A 76 -7.86 0.13 15.00
N GLY A 77 -7.84 -1.08 15.59
CA GLY A 77 -9.03 -1.68 16.19
C GLY A 77 -10.25 -1.75 15.24
N GLY A 78 -10.02 -1.85 13.94
CA GLY A 78 -11.06 -1.94 12.91
C GLY A 78 -11.61 -0.60 12.37
N MET A 79 -11.16 0.55 12.87
CA MET A 79 -11.61 1.87 12.39
C MET A 79 -10.59 2.97 12.66
N GLY A 80 -10.16 3.67 11.62
CA GLY A 80 -9.12 4.69 11.63
C GLY A 80 -7.71 4.13 11.76
N ILE A 81 -6.76 5.02 12.03
CA ILE A 81 -5.32 4.74 12.10
C ILE A 81 -4.70 5.54 13.26
N THR A 82 -3.84 4.91 14.06
CA THR A 82 -3.08 5.59 15.13
C THR A 82 -1.73 6.08 14.60
N THR A 83 -1.11 7.04 15.29
CA THR A 83 0.26 7.48 14.95
C THR A 83 1.26 6.34 14.99
N LYS A 84 1.08 5.39 15.93
CA LYS A 84 1.90 4.17 16.02
C LYS A 84 1.82 3.34 14.75
N ILE A 85 0.62 2.99 14.31
CA ILE A 85 0.42 2.16 13.11
C ILE A 85 0.91 2.89 11.86
N PHE A 86 0.65 4.19 11.73
CA PHE A 86 1.15 4.99 10.62
C PHE A 86 2.69 4.91 10.50
N ASN A 87 3.40 5.09 11.61
CA ASN A 87 4.86 4.97 11.62
C ASN A 87 5.36 3.54 11.36
N GLU A 88 4.64 2.52 11.86
CA GLU A 88 4.93 1.13 11.54
C GLU A 88 4.82 0.86 10.03
N LEU A 89 3.74 1.31 9.37
CA LEU A 89 3.58 1.15 7.92
C LEU A 89 4.68 1.87 7.13
N LYS A 90 5.07 3.09 7.54
CA LYS A 90 6.21 3.81 6.93
C LYS A 90 7.51 3.02 7.03
N SER A 91 7.75 2.35 8.15
CA SER A 91 8.95 1.53 8.36
C SER A 91 9.01 0.29 7.44
N MET A 92 7.86 -0.16 6.93
CA MET A 92 7.77 -1.31 6.03
C MET A 92 8.08 -0.96 4.56
N GLN A 93 8.58 0.25 4.28
CA GLN A 93 8.83 0.76 2.92
C GLN A 93 7.56 0.72 2.05
N VAL A 94 6.42 1.08 2.65
CA VAL A 94 5.22 1.47 1.92
C VAL A 94 5.49 2.84 1.29
N ASP A 95 5.04 3.06 0.06
CA ASP A 95 5.22 4.35 -0.62
C ASP A 95 4.03 5.28 -0.40
N VAL A 96 2.81 4.74 -0.37
CA VAL A 96 1.56 5.49 -0.15
C VAL A 96 0.64 4.74 0.80
N ILE A 97 0.08 5.47 1.76
CA ILE A 97 -0.96 5.03 2.66
C ILE A 97 -2.25 5.76 2.27
N THR A 98 -3.26 5.01 1.85
CA THR A 98 -4.58 5.55 1.54
C THR A 98 -5.55 5.31 2.69
N MET A 99 -6.58 6.16 2.77
CA MET A 99 -7.69 6.04 3.71
C MET A 99 -9.03 5.92 2.97
N GLY A 100 -10.13 5.84 3.72
CA GLY A 100 -11.50 5.77 3.20
C GLY A 100 -12.51 6.46 4.13
N ASN A 101 -13.72 5.92 4.25
CA ASN A 101 -14.76 6.49 5.10
C ASN A 101 -14.41 6.49 6.60
N HIS A 102 -13.47 5.66 7.04
CA HIS A 102 -13.01 5.62 8.43
C HIS A 102 -11.79 6.52 8.73
N THR A 103 -11.44 7.43 7.82
CA THR A 103 -10.34 8.42 7.98
C THR A 103 -10.34 9.07 9.37
N TRP A 104 -11.51 9.50 9.86
CA TRP A 104 -11.64 10.27 11.11
C TRP A 104 -11.82 9.40 12.38
N GLY A 105 -11.69 8.07 12.27
CA GLY A 105 -11.99 7.14 13.36
C GLY A 105 -11.07 7.23 14.58
N LYS A 106 -9.86 7.79 14.42
CA LYS A 106 -8.90 8.04 15.50
C LYS A 106 -8.40 9.48 15.42
N LYS A 107 -8.37 10.18 16.56
CA LYS A 107 -7.93 11.59 16.63
C LYS A 107 -6.46 11.77 16.27
N ASP A 108 -5.65 10.72 16.41
CA ASP A 108 -4.24 10.68 16.02
C ASP A 108 -3.98 11.22 14.61
N ILE A 109 -4.91 10.99 13.66
CA ILE A 109 -4.74 11.36 12.26
C ILE A 109 -4.48 12.85 12.08
N PHE A 110 -5.05 13.72 12.92
CA PHE A 110 -4.82 15.16 12.84
C PHE A 110 -3.35 15.54 13.08
N GLY A 111 -2.57 14.69 13.75
CA GLY A 111 -1.14 14.89 13.94
C GLY A 111 -0.28 14.61 12.72
N PHE A 112 -0.79 13.87 11.72
CA PHE A 112 -0.02 13.48 10.53
C PHE A 112 -0.81 13.58 9.23
N ILE A 113 -1.98 14.22 9.22
CA ILE A 113 -2.86 14.32 8.05
C ILE A 113 -2.19 14.99 6.84
N ASN A 114 -1.22 15.87 7.09
CA ASN A 114 -0.46 16.58 6.06
C ASN A 114 0.81 15.85 5.62
N ASP A 115 1.04 14.62 6.08
CA ASP A 115 2.19 13.82 5.62
C ASP A 115 2.02 13.47 4.13
N LYS A 116 3.07 13.70 3.34
CA LYS A 116 3.10 13.43 1.90
C LYS A 116 2.79 11.98 1.50
N MET A 117 2.93 11.03 2.42
CA MET A 117 2.65 9.62 2.19
C MET A 117 1.19 9.26 2.45
N LEU A 118 0.41 10.13 3.09
CA LEU A 118 -0.99 9.90 3.40
C LEU A 118 -1.89 10.53 2.34
N ILE A 119 -2.84 9.75 1.82
CA ILE A 119 -3.90 10.23 0.94
C ILE A 119 -5.25 9.88 1.56
N ILE A 120 -6.11 10.89 1.73
CA ILE A 120 -7.50 10.73 2.18
C ILE A 120 -8.44 10.87 0.97
N PRO A 121 -9.72 10.43 1.08
CA PRO A 121 -10.69 10.63 0.01
C PRO A 121 -10.74 12.09 -0.43
N ALA A 122 -10.56 12.37 -1.72
CA ALA A 122 -10.52 13.76 -2.22
C ALA A 122 -11.89 14.44 -2.23
N ASN A 123 -12.96 13.67 -2.06
CA ASN A 123 -14.35 14.08 -2.07
C ASN A 123 -14.97 14.15 -0.67
N TYR A 124 -14.16 14.49 0.33
CA TYR A 124 -14.61 14.66 1.72
C TYR A 124 -15.37 15.97 1.95
#